data_AF-A0A7R9F659-F1
#
_entry.id   AF-A0A7R9F659-F1
#
_cell.length_a   1.000
_cell.length_b   1.000
_cell.length_c   1.000
_cell.angle_alpha   90.00
_cell.angle_beta   90.00
_cell.angle_gamma   90.00
#
_symmetry.space_group_name_H-M   'P 1'
#
loop_
_entity.id
_entity.type
_entity.pdbx_description
1 polymer ?
#
loop_
_entity_poly.entity_id
_entity_poly.type
_entity_poly.pdbx_seq_one_letter_code
_entity_poly.pdbx_strand_id
1 'polypeptide(L)'
;MSSLGSTKAVELESAAILGGVMTMTRQHKPNIASHQSGKSHKKLSFADDVKSTVGISWWKKALALVILAVAVGFAYMGYLETRVNSPFDDQKMVVKSGLDVPERYWGSYRPGVYFGLKTRDPHSLVAGLMWYFPRLLSPDGSNIRHWCELGDNLDRYTWVQHDGTNFGVQELEDGPFLFTTSYVKRLGGLHGGDWSARITVNTKVQ
;
A
#
# COMPACT_ATOMS: atom_id res chain seq x y z
N MET A 1 25.45 -37.50 17.21
CA MET A 1 24.14 -36.84 17.39
C MET A 1 24.14 -35.57 16.56
N SER A 2 24.17 -35.63 15.22
CA SER A 2 23.03 -35.85 14.30
C SER A 2 21.84 -34.93 14.58
N SER A 3 21.79 -33.81 13.86
CA SER A 3 20.51 -33.23 13.42
C SER A 3 20.70 -32.73 11.99
N LEU A 4 20.30 -33.58 11.05
CA LEU A 4 20.09 -33.23 9.66
C LEU A 4 18.82 -32.39 9.57
N GLY A 5 18.94 -31.18 9.03
CA GLY A 5 17.80 -30.45 8.48
C GLY A 5 17.42 -31.05 7.13
N SER A 6 16.11 -31.21 6.89
CA SER A 6 15.59 -31.56 5.57
C SER A 6 14.24 -30.88 5.29
N THR A 7 14.29 -30.13 4.19
CA THR A 7 13.28 -29.89 3.14
C THR A 7 11.85 -29.46 3.49
N LYS A 8 11.49 -28.27 2.99
CA LYS A 8 10.36 -28.13 2.06
C LYS A 8 10.71 -27.14 0.94
N ALA A 9 10.68 -27.66 -0.28
CA ALA A 9 10.69 -26.89 -1.52
C ALA A 9 9.23 -26.54 -1.89
N VAL A 10 8.99 -25.28 -2.28
CA VAL A 10 7.91 -24.92 -3.22
C VAL A 10 8.47 -23.81 -4.10
N GLU A 11 8.74 -24.19 -5.34
CA GLU A 11 9.21 -23.38 -6.44
C GLU A 11 8.00 -22.67 -7.08
N LEU A 12 8.03 -21.34 -7.11
CA LEU A 12 7.12 -20.50 -7.88
C LEU A 12 8.00 -19.59 -8.74
N GLU A 13 8.42 -20.09 -9.91
CA GLU A 13 9.05 -19.28 -10.94
C GLU A 13 7.99 -18.77 -11.91
N SER A 14 7.76 -17.45 -11.86
CA SER A 14 7.07 -16.69 -12.91
C SER A 14 8.05 -16.43 -14.05
N ALA A 15 7.74 -16.91 -15.26
CA ALA A 15 8.57 -16.64 -16.43
C ALA A 15 8.09 -15.37 -17.15
N ALA A 16 9.04 -14.45 -17.29
CA ALA A 16 8.96 -13.14 -17.88
C ALA A 16 8.75 -13.16 -19.41
N ILE A 17 8.09 -12.09 -19.88
CA ILE A 17 8.07 -11.68 -21.29
C ILE A 17 9.42 -11.02 -21.61
N LEU A 18 10.15 -11.56 -22.59
CA LEU A 18 11.27 -10.86 -23.21
C LEU A 18 11.18 -10.96 -24.73
N GLY A 19 11.10 -9.78 -25.35
CA GLY A 19 11.33 -9.59 -26.77
C GLY A 19 12.80 -9.83 -27.13
N GLY A 20 13.04 -10.28 -28.36
CA GLY A 20 14.37 -10.57 -28.88
C GLY A 20 14.42 -10.41 -30.39
N VAL A 21 15.29 -9.51 -30.82
CA VAL A 21 15.48 -8.94 -32.15
C VAL A 21 16.02 -9.92 -33.20
N MET A 22 15.63 -9.64 -34.45
CA MET A 22 16.06 -10.11 -35.76
C MET A 22 17.59 -10.23 -35.95
N THR A 23 18.08 -11.29 -36.60
CA THR A 23 19.37 -11.29 -37.30
C THR A 23 19.27 -12.12 -38.57
N MET A 24 19.49 -11.46 -39.71
CA MET A 24 19.60 -12.08 -41.03
C MET A 24 21.05 -12.48 -41.31
N THR A 25 21.25 -13.68 -41.85
CA THR A 25 22.46 -14.05 -42.58
C THR A 25 22.13 -14.74 -43.92
N ARG A 26 22.40 -13.99 -45.00
CA ARG A 26 22.95 -14.39 -46.32
C ARG A 26 23.62 -15.78 -46.34
N GLN A 27 23.63 -16.61 -47.38
CA GLN A 27 23.76 -16.41 -48.85
C GLN A 27 23.61 -17.78 -49.58
N HIS A 28 23.44 -17.72 -50.90
CA HIS A 28 23.92 -18.68 -51.93
C HIS A 28 23.04 -19.86 -52.42
N LYS A 29 22.45 -19.67 -53.61
CA LYS A 29 22.26 -20.66 -54.71
C LYS A 29 23.31 -20.30 -55.79
N PRO A 30 23.70 -21.11 -56.81
CA PRO A 30 23.08 -22.35 -57.29
C PRO A 30 24.04 -23.45 -57.82
N ASN A 31 23.53 -24.65 -58.13
CA ASN A 31 23.66 -25.21 -59.50
C ASN A 31 22.78 -26.46 -59.74
N ILE A 32 22.58 -26.69 -61.03
CA ILE A 32 21.62 -27.55 -61.74
C ILE A 32 22.11 -29.00 -61.85
N ALA A 33 21.19 -29.96 -61.71
CA ALA A 33 21.24 -31.23 -62.43
C ALA A 33 19.84 -31.83 -62.58
N SER A 34 19.47 -32.09 -63.82
CA SER A 34 18.24 -32.72 -64.29
C SER A 34 18.33 -34.24 -64.20
N HIS A 35 17.26 -34.92 -63.76
CA HIS A 35 16.94 -36.25 -64.26
C HIS A 35 15.44 -36.58 -64.08
N GLN A 36 14.79 -36.97 -65.17
CA GLN A 36 13.44 -37.49 -65.23
C GLN A 36 13.41 -38.97 -64.82
N SER A 37 12.36 -39.40 -64.10
CA SER A 37 11.62 -40.65 -64.38
C SER A 37 10.37 -40.81 -63.49
N GLY A 38 9.20 -40.80 -64.12
CA GLY A 38 8.16 -41.83 -63.98
C GLY A 38 7.41 -42.11 -62.66
N LYS A 39 6.13 -41.68 -62.65
CA LYS A 39 4.92 -42.38 -62.15
C LYS A 39 4.75 -42.62 -60.63
N SER A 40 3.72 -42.01 -60.04
CA SER A 40 2.43 -42.69 -59.76
C SER A 40 1.52 -41.82 -58.88
N HIS A 41 0.23 -41.84 -59.19
CA HIS A 41 -0.85 -41.14 -58.51
C HIS A 41 -0.94 -41.47 -57.01
N LYS A 42 -1.21 -40.45 -56.19
CA LYS A 42 -2.28 -40.46 -55.19
C LYS A 42 -2.56 -39.02 -54.72
N LYS A 43 -3.63 -38.45 -55.25
CA LYS A 43 -4.27 -37.24 -54.75
C LYS A 43 -4.90 -37.62 -53.42
N LEU A 44 -4.20 -37.36 -52.30
CA LEU A 44 -4.76 -37.59 -50.97
C LEU A 44 -5.74 -36.45 -50.69
N SER A 45 -7.01 -36.70 -51.01
CA SER A 45 -8.13 -35.94 -50.50
C SER A 45 -8.11 -36.04 -48.97
N PHE A 46 -7.59 -35.01 -48.31
CA PHE A 46 -7.81 -34.79 -46.88
C PHE A 46 -9.23 -34.19 -46.72
N ALA A 47 -10.22 -35.01 -46.99
CA ALA A 47 -11.63 -34.71 -46.80
C ALA A 47 -12.29 -35.98 -46.30
N ASP A 48 -11.91 -36.36 -45.08
CA ASP A 48 -12.52 -37.32 -44.15
C ASP A 48 -11.74 -37.01 -42.85
N ASP A 49 -12.25 -36.59 -41.71
CA ASP A 49 -13.53 -36.83 -41.07
C ASP A 49 -13.56 -35.92 -39.82
N VAL A 50 -14.16 -34.73 -39.91
CA VAL A 50 -14.45 -33.88 -38.74
C VAL A 50 -15.95 -33.90 -38.51
N LYS A 51 -16.46 -35.07 -38.11
CA LYS A 51 -17.77 -35.14 -37.46
C LYS A 51 -17.92 -36.35 -36.53
N SER A 52 -17.20 -36.35 -35.41
CA SER A 52 -17.69 -37.00 -34.19
C SER A 52 -18.22 -35.94 -33.22
N THR A 53 -19.37 -35.37 -33.59
CA THR A 53 -20.28 -34.77 -32.62
C THR A 53 -20.69 -35.89 -31.67
N VAL A 54 -19.98 -36.01 -30.54
CA VAL A 54 -20.42 -36.87 -29.44
C VAL A 54 -21.82 -36.39 -29.08
N GLY A 55 -22.82 -37.21 -29.40
CA GLY A 55 -24.23 -36.97 -29.08
C GLY A 55 -24.41 -37.01 -27.57
N ILE A 56 -24.01 -35.93 -26.90
CA ILE A 56 -24.22 -35.73 -25.47
C ILE A 56 -25.74 -35.65 -25.31
N SER A 57 -26.27 -36.70 -24.69
CA SER A 57 -27.69 -36.83 -24.42
C SER A 57 -28.22 -35.58 -23.75
N TRP A 58 -29.42 -35.15 -24.12
CA TRP A 58 -29.98 -33.84 -23.76
C TRP A 58 -29.94 -33.55 -22.25
N TRP A 59 -30.15 -34.56 -21.40
CA TRP A 59 -30.04 -34.45 -19.95
C TRP A 59 -28.63 -34.07 -19.46
N LYS A 60 -27.57 -34.51 -20.14
CA LYS A 60 -26.19 -34.13 -19.81
C LYS A 60 -25.90 -32.67 -20.19
N LYS A 61 -26.49 -32.16 -21.29
CA LYS A 61 -26.42 -30.73 -21.64
C LYS A 61 -27.20 -29.87 -20.64
N ALA A 62 -28.37 -30.33 -20.21
CA ALA A 62 -29.16 -29.67 -19.18
C ALA A 62 -28.39 -29.60 -17.85
N LEU A 63 -27.75 -30.70 -17.44
CA LEU A 63 -26.92 -30.74 -16.23
C LEU A 63 -25.74 -29.77 -16.32
N ALA A 64 -25.04 -29.71 -17.46
CA ALA A 64 -23.93 -28.79 -17.67
C ALA A 64 -24.37 -27.32 -17.59
N LEU A 65 -25.54 -26.97 -18.13
CA LEU A 65 -26.09 -25.61 -18.03
C LEU A 65 -26.45 -25.24 -16.59
N VAL A 66 -26.99 -26.17 -15.80
CA VAL A 66 -27.28 -25.94 -14.38
C VAL A 66 -26.01 -25.69 -13.59
N ILE A 67 -24.96 -26.47 -13.81
CA ILE A 67 -23.66 -26.28 -13.15
C ILE A 67 -23.06 -24.92 -13.52
N LEU A 68 -23.13 -24.53 -14.80
CA LEU A 68 -22.66 -23.22 -15.26
C LEU A 68 -23.47 -22.08 -14.61
N ALA A 69 -24.79 -22.20 -14.54
CA ALA A 69 -25.65 -21.19 -13.91
C ALA A 69 -25.34 -21.02 -12.42
N VAL A 70 -25.09 -22.13 -11.71
CA VAL A 70 -24.66 -22.12 -10.31
C VAL A 70 -23.29 -21.44 -10.16
N ALA A 71 -22.32 -21.79 -11.02
CA ALA A 71 -21.00 -21.17 -11.01
C ALA A 71 -21.04 -19.65 -11.28
N VAL A 72 -21.85 -19.22 -12.24
CA VAL A 72 -22.08 -17.79 -12.53
C VAL A 72 -22.77 -17.10 -11.35
N GLY A 73 -23.75 -17.75 -10.71
CA GLY A 73 -24.40 -17.24 -9.51
C GLY A 73 -23.42 -17.03 -8.35
N PHE A 74 -22.57 -18.01 -8.08
CA PHE A 74 -21.52 -17.89 -7.06
C PHE A 74 -20.49 -16.80 -7.42
N ALA A 75 -20.07 -16.70 -8.68
CA ALA A 75 -19.16 -15.64 -9.13
C ALA A 75 -19.78 -14.25 -9.00
N TYR A 76 -21.08 -14.11 -9.31
CA TYR A 76 -21.82 -12.85 -9.17
C TYR A 76 -22.02 -12.47 -7.71
N MET A 77 -22.34 -13.42 -6.83
CA MET A 77 -22.42 -13.18 -5.39
C MET A 77 -21.05 -12.77 -4.83
N GLY A 78 -19.97 -13.46 -5.22
CA GLY A 78 -18.60 -13.07 -4.85
C GLY A 78 -18.21 -11.68 -5.36
N TYR A 79 -18.63 -11.31 -6.57
CA TYR A 79 -18.44 -9.98 -7.15
C TYR A 79 -19.18 -8.89 -6.36
N LEU A 80 -20.43 -9.17 -5.93
CA LEU A 80 -21.20 -8.24 -5.11
C LEU A 80 -20.59 -8.07 -3.71
N GLU A 81 -20.07 -9.15 -3.11
CA GLU A 81 -19.37 -9.10 -1.83
C GLU A 81 -18.03 -8.33 -1.92
N THR A 82 -17.37 -8.31 -3.08
CA THR A 82 -16.10 -7.57 -3.26
C THR A 82 -16.26 -6.05 -3.37
N ARG A 83 -17.47 -5.54 -3.68
CA ARG A 83 -17.75 -4.09 -3.74
C ARG A 83 -17.59 -3.39 -2.40
N VAL A 84 -17.47 -4.13 -1.30
CA VAL A 84 -17.21 -3.57 0.03
C VAL A 84 -15.82 -2.94 0.14
N ASN A 85 -14.83 -3.39 -0.67
CA ASN A 85 -13.45 -2.91 -0.58
C ASN A 85 -12.97 -2.06 -1.78
N SER A 86 -13.84 -1.77 -2.75
CA SER A 86 -13.48 -0.88 -3.87
C SER A 86 -13.69 0.58 -3.49
N PRO A 87 -12.72 1.49 -3.77
CA PRO A 87 -12.93 2.93 -3.61
C PRO A 87 -14.17 3.42 -4.37
N PHE A 88 -14.77 4.50 -3.87
CA PHE A 88 -15.90 5.14 -4.52
C PHE A 88 -15.50 5.67 -5.91
N ASP A 89 -16.32 5.39 -6.93
CA ASP A 89 -16.01 5.56 -8.36
C ASP A 89 -16.40 6.95 -8.92
N ASP A 90 -16.42 7.96 -8.05
CA ASP A 90 -16.75 9.33 -8.44
C ASP A 90 -15.49 10.20 -8.47
N GLN A 91 -15.63 11.43 -8.97
CA GLN A 91 -14.53 12.38 -9.02
C GLN A 91 -13.88 12.56 -7.65
N LYS A 92 -12.57 12.36 -7.59
CA LYS A 92 -11.79 12.57 -6.36
C LYS A 92 -11.83 14.04 -5.96
N MET A 93 -12.54 14.34 -4.88
CA MET A 93 -12.67 15.70 -4.34
C MET A 93 -11.35 16.28 -3.80
N VAL A 94 -10.43 15.42 -3.35
CA VAL A 94 -9.10 15.83 -2.87
C VAL A 94 -8.06 15.60 -3.95
N VAL A 95 -7.81 16.65 -4.73
CA VAL A 95 -6.88 16.60 -5.87
C VAL A 95 -5.43 16.88 -5.46
N LYS A 96 -5.22 17.81 -4.52
CA LYS A 96 -3.89 18.26 -4.08
C LYS A 96 -3.54 17.71 -2.70
N SER A 97 -2.32 17.18 -2.54
CA SER A 97 -1.82 16.67 -1.26
C SER A 97 -0.30 16.78 -1.15
N GLY A 98 0.23 16.64 0.07
CA GLY A 98 1.68 16.66 0.27
C GLY A 98 2.31 17.99 -0.15
N LEU A 99 3.34 17.90 -1.00
CA LEU A 99 4.12 19.04 -1.47
C LEU A 99 3.35 19.99 -2.41
N ASP A 100 2.23 19.56 -2.99
CA ASP A 100 1.35 20.43 -3.79
C ASP A 100 0.70 21.54 -2.96
N VAL A 101 0.67 21.37 -1.64
CA VAL A 101 0.14 22.33 -0.67
C VAL A 101 1.19 22.54 0.44
N PRO A 102 2.29 23.26 0.15
CA PRO A 102 3.47 23.32 1.01
C PRO A 102 3.15 23.88 2.41
N GLU A 103 2.21 24.82 2.49
CA GLU A 103 1.75 25.43 3.75
C GLU A 103 1.14 24.41 4.73
N ARG A 104 0.60 23.29 4.24
CA ARG A 104 0.02 22.23 5.05
C ARG A 104 0.88 20.97 5.06
N TYR A 105 2.07 21.00 4.47
CA TYR A 105 2.89 19.80 4.37
C TYR A 105 3.27 19.27 5.75
N TRP A 106 3.78 20.15 6.62
CA TRP A 106 4.01 19.88 8.04
C TRP A 106 2.83 20.33 8.89
N GLY A 107 2.53 19.58 9.95
CA GLY A 107 1.56 20.03 10.95
C GLY A 107 1.44 19.07 12.13
N SER A 108 0.63 19.46 13.11
CA SER A 108 0.32 18.66 14.29
C SER A 108 -0.73 17.58 14.01
N TYR A 109 -0.49 16.77 12.97
CA TYR A 109 -1.43 15.73 12.48
C TYR A 109 -1.41 14.44 13.31
N ARG A 110 -0.98 14.51 14.56
CA ARG A 110 -0.92 13.38 15.50
C ARG A 110 -1.67 13.75 16.78
N PRO A 111 -3.02 13.77 16.76
CA PRO A 111 -3.82 14.17 17.92
C PRO A 111 -3.74 13.18 19.09
N GLY A 112 -3.33 11.93 18.85
CA GLY A 112 -3.19 10.91 19.90
C GLY A 112 -1.97 11.08 20.81
N VAL A 113 -1.07 12.02 20.52
CA VAL A 113 0.09 12.32 21.39
C VAL A 113 0.01 13.74 21.91
N TYR A 114 0.59 13.99 23.08
CA TYR A 114 0.53 15.31 23.71
C TYR A 114 1.09 16.41 22.82
N PHE A 115 2.27 16.20 22.24
CA PHE A 115 2.84 17.08 21.22
C PHE A 115 3.56 16.25 20.16
N GLY A 116 3.24 16.49 18.90
CA GLY A 116 3.90 15.83 17.78
C GLY A 116 3.60 16.47 16.43
N LEU A 117 4.57 16.36 15.53
CA LEU A 117 4.50 16.87 14.16
C LEU A 117 4.69 15.72 13.17
N LYS A 118 4.02 15.80 12.03
CA LYS A 118 4.07 14.81 10.96
C LYS A 118 3.92 15.50 9.60
N THR A 119 4.53 14.93 8.55
CA THR A 119 4.26 15.36 7.18
C THR A 119 2.99 14.72 6.60
N ARG A 120 2.32 15.39 5.66
CA ARG A 120 1.22 14.83 4.86
C ARG A 120 1.73 13.96 3.71
N ASP A 121 2.64 13.05 4.03
CA ASP A 121 3.20 12.07 3.12
C ASP A 121 2.87 10.64 3.61
N PRO A 122 2.60 9.66 2.73
CA PRO A 122 2.42 8.27 3.12
C PRO A 122 3.62 7.69 3.90
N HIS A 123 4.84 8.09 3.52
CA HIS A 123 6.11 7.74 4.17
C HIS A 123 6.65 8.95 4.95
N SER A 124 5.84 9.43 5.89
CA SER A 124 6.11 10.65 6.63
C SER A 124 7.24 10.54 7.65
N LEU A 125 8.01 11.62 7.81
CA LEU A 125 8.81 11.84 9.01
C LEU A 125 7.90 12.22 10.18
N VAL A 126 8.16 11.62 11.35
CA VAL A 126 7.37 11.82 12.57
C VAL A 126 8.27 12.36 13.67
N ALA A 127 7.83 13.44 14.32
CA ALA A 127 8.42 13.97 15.53
C ALA A 127 7.40 13.95 16.68
N GLY A 128 7.86 13.80 17.90
CA GLY A 128 7.01 13.75 19.09
C GLY A 128 7.78 14.11 20.36
N LEU A 129 7.06 14.64 21.35
CA LEU A 129 7.57 14.88 22.69
C LEU A 129 7.24 13.68 23.59
N MET A 130 8.19 13.36 24.46
CA MET A 130 8.04 12.43 25.57
C MET A 130 8.69 13.06 26.80
N TRP A 131 8.09 12.88 27.96
CA TRP A 131 8.70 13.29 29.23
C TRP A 131 8.31 12.33 30.34
N TYR A 132 9.08 12.35 31.43
CA TYR A 132 8.80 11.55 32.61
C TYR A 132 9.41 12.23 33.83
N PHE A 133 8.90 11.89 35.00
CA PHE A 133 9.50 12.31 36.26
C PHE A 133 10.36 11.17 36.80
N PRO A 134 11.69 11.36 37.01
CA PRO A 134 12.57 10.27 37.45
C PRO A 134 12.12 9.57 38.75
N ARG A 135 11.37 10.25 39.62
CA ARG A 135 10.83 9.67 40.87
C ARG A 135 9.61 8.79 40.66
N LEU A 136 8.89 8.96 39.56
CA LEU A 136 7.67 8.21 39.23
C LEU A 136 7.94 7.15 38.16
N LEU A 137 9.11 7.15 37.54
CA LEU A 137 9.46 6.18 36.52
C LEU A 137 9.61 4.78 37.13
N SER A 138 8.77 3.87 36.68
CA SER A 138 8.83 2.47 37.08
C SER A 138 9.91 1.71 36.27
N PRO A 139 10.45 0.59 36.78
CA PRO A 139 11.44 -0.21 36.05
C PRO A 139 10.92 -0.80 34.72
N ASP A 140 9.61 -0.90 34.55
CA ASP A 140 8.95 -1.35 33.32
C ASP A 140 8.76 -0.23 32.28
N GLY A 141 9.17 1.00 32.59
CA GLY A 141 8.99 2.17 31.72
C GLY A 141 7.58 2.80 31.80
N SER A 142 6.73 2.37 32.73
CA SER A 142 5.47 3.06 33.01
C SER A 142 5.70 4.46 33.60
N ASN A 143 4.72 5.35 33.45
CA ASN A 143 4.77 6.78 33.80
C ASN A 143 5.62 7.66 32.87
N ILE A 144 5.99 7.17 31.68
CA ILE A 144 6.45 8.03 30.58
C ILE A 144 5.23 8.61 29.88
N ARG A 145 5.14 9.94 29.83
CA ARG A 145 4.09 10.68 29.12
C ARG A 145 4.44 10.75 27.64
N HIS A 146 3.51 10.33 26.79
CA HIS A 146 3.62 10.46 25.33
C HIS A 146 2.25 10.55 24.67
N TRP A 147 1.43 9.52 24.90
CA TRP A 147 0.08 9.40 24.39
C TRP A 147 -0.89 10.19 25.27
N CYS A 148 -1.95 10.73 24.66
CA CYS A 148 -3.01 11.40 25.39
C CYS A 148 -3.88 10.35 26.13
N GLU A 149 -3.43 9.93 27.30
CA GLU A 149 -4.11 8.94 28.12
C GLU A 149 -4.89 9.59 29.26
N LEU A 150 -6.15 9.20 29.43
CA LEU A 150 -6.97 9.72 30.54
C LEU A 150 -6.39 9.32 31.91
N GLY A 151 -5.73 8.16 31.99
CA GLY A 151 -5.11 7.66 33.22
C GLY A 151 -3.85 8.42 33.65
N ASP A 152 -3.34 9.34 32.84
CA ASP A 152 -2.16 10.13 33.20
C ASP A 152 -2.43 11.18 34.29
N ASN A 153 -3.70 11.53 34.52
CA ASN A 153 -4.14 12.52 35.51
C ASN A 153 -3.48 13.91 35.31
N LEU A 154 -3.34 14.37 34.08
CA LEU A 154 -2.98 15.77 33.80
C LEU A 154 -4.14 16.69 34.19
N ASP A 155 -3.83 17.83 34.82
CA ASP A 155 -4.84 18.82 35.22
C ASP A 155 -5.51 19.47 34.00
N ARG A 156 -4.69 19.79 32.99
CA ARG A 156 -5.13 20.43 31.74
C ARG A 156 -4.13 20.16 30.63
N TYR A 157 -4.60 19.92 29.41
CA TYR A 157 -3.78 20.05 28.22
C TYR A 157 -4.63 20.64 27.09
N THR A 158 -4.14 21.70 26.45
CA THR A 158 -4.91 22.38 25.40
C THR A 158 -4.03 23.24 24.49
N TRP A 159 -4.47 23.42 23.25
CA TRP A 159 -3.94 24.47 22.38
C TRP A 159 -4.55 25.80 22.78
N VAL A 160 -3.73 26.69 23.34
CA VAL A 160 -4.14 28.07 23.66
C VAL A 160 -4.29 28.88 22.38
N GLN A 161 -3.40 28.64 21.40
CA GLN A 161 -3.44 29.25 20.08
C GLN A 161 -3.04 28.21 19.04
N HIS A 162 -3.79 28.09 17.95
CA HIS A 162 -3.42 27.24 16.82
C HIS A 162 -4.15 27.72 15.56
N ASP A 163 -3.41 28.05 14.51
CA ASP A 163 -3.97 28.58 13.26
C ASP A 163 -4.15 27.48 12.18
N GLY A 164 -3.87 26.23 12.52
CA GLY A 164 -3.92 25.09 11.61
C GLY A 164 -2.81 25.05 10.55
N THR A 165 -1.99 26.09 10.43
CA THR A 165 -1.17 26.31 9.23
C THR A 165 0.23 26.86 9.46
N ASN A 166 0.51 27.75 10.41
CA ASN A 166 1.85 28.33 10.59
C ASN A 166 2.41 28.14 11.99
N PHE A 167 1.56 28.21 13.02
CA PHE A 167 2.03 28.15 14.40
C PHE A 167 1.02 27.51 15.34
N GLY A 168 1.52 27.15 16.53
CA GLY A 168 0.66 26.79 17.64
C GLY A 168 1.38 26.94 18.97
N VAL A 169 0.60 27.25 20.01
CA VAL A 169 1.01 27.32 21.40
C VAL A 169 0.06 26.44 22.20
N GLN A 170 0.62 25.48 22.90
CA GLN A 170 -0.08 24.53 23.75
C GLN A 170 0.46 24.64 25.18
N GLU A 171 -0.46 24.51 26.13
CA GLU A 171 -0.17 24.39 27.54
C GLU A 171 -0.56 23.01 28.04
N LEU A 172 0.31 22.41 28.83
CA LEU A 172 0.06 21.15 29.54
C LEU A 172 0.42 21.32 31.01
N GLU A 173 -0.50 20.95 31.87
CA GLU A 173 -0.41 21.01 33.31
C GLU A 173 -0.35 19.59 33.87
N ASP A 174 0.82 19.22 34.41
CA ASP A 174 1.10 17.90 35.00
C ASP A 174 1.54 18.12 36.45
N GLY A 175 0.55 18.23 37.34
CA GLY A 175 0.75 18.55 38.76
C GLY A 175 1.43 19.90 38.97
N PRO A 176 2.63 19.96 39.61
CA PRO A 176 3.31 21.23 39.90
C PRO A 176 4.02 21.81 38.67
N PHE A 177 4.02 21.13 37.53
CA PHE A 177 4.73 21.56 36.32
C PHE A 177 3.75 22.08 35.27
N LEU A 178 4.12 23.22 34.68
CA LEU A 178 3.48 23.81 33.52
C LEU A 178 4.43 23.70 32.33
N PHE A 179 4.04 22.88 31.35
CA PHE A 179 4.71 22.76 30.06
C PHE A 179 4.06 23.73 29.08
N THR A 180 4.88 24.53 28.41
CA THR A 180 4.47 25.32 27.25
C THR A 180 5.21 24.79 26.04
N THR A 181 4.48 24.17 25.12
CA THR A 181 4.98 23.71 23.83
C THR A 181 4.53 24.69 22.77
N SER A 182 5.46 25.19 21.98
CA SER A 182 5.14 26.08 20.86
C SER A 182 5.90 25.66 19.63
N TYR A 183 5.31 25.87 18.47
CA TYR A 183 6.00 25.65 17.21
C TYR A 183 5.66 26.73 16.19
N VAL A 184 6.61 26.97 15.30
CA VAL A 184 6.46 27.87 14.15
C VAL A 184 6.98 27.18 12.91
N LYS A 185 6.31 27.40 11.78
CA LYS A 185 6.74 26.93 10.47
C LYS A 185 7.20 28.11 9.63
N ARG A 186 8.27 27.88 8.87
CA ARG A 186 8.79 28.80 7.88
C ARG A 186 8.67 28.13 6.52
N LEU A 187 7.89 28.74 5.64
CA LEU A 187 7.79 28.28 4.26
C LEU A 187 9.11 28.58 3.53
N GLY A 188 9.54 27.63 2.70
CA GLY A 188 10.78 27.76 1.94
C GLY A 188 11.17 26.47 1.24
N GLY A 189 12.01 26.59 0.22
CA GLY A 189 12.52 25.45 -0.55
C GLY A 189 11.44 24.67 -1.31
N LEU A 190 11.79 23.45 -1.73
CA LEU A 190 10.93 22.56 -2.51
C LEU A 190 10.38 21.37 -1.70
N HIS A 191 10.68 21.30 -0.40
CA HIS A 191 10.40 20.13 0.46
C HIS A 191 9.46 20.45 1.64
N GLY A 192 8.66 21.52 1.52
CA GLY A 192 7.65 21.88 2.51
C GLY A 192 8.15 22.76 3.67
N GLY A 193 9.32 23.39 3.53
CA GLY A 193 9.86 24.35 4.48
C GLY A 193 10.45 23.72 5.75
N ASP A 194 10.68 24.60 6.72
CA ASP A 194 11.29 24.28 8.00
C ASP A 194 10.30 24.51 9.14
N TRP A 195 10.53 23.87 10.27
CA TRP A 195 9.79 24.13 11.50
C TRP A 195 10.73 24.15 12.70
N SER A 196 10.33 24.89 13.73
CA SER A 196 11.05 24.93 14.99
C SER A 196 10.05 24.81 16.13
N ALA A 197 10.36 23.94 17.09
CA ALA A 197 9.57 23.75 18.29
C ALA A 197 10.37 24.23 19.51
N ARG A 198 9.70 24.90 20.43
CA ARG A 198 10.24 25.30 21.73
C ARG A 198 9.39 24.65 22.82
N ILE A 199 10.08 23.98 23.74
CA ILE A 199 9.49 23.40 24.94
C ILE A 199 10.03 24.19 26.12
N THR A 200 9.14 24.71 26.96
CA THR A 200 9.50 25.41 28.19
C THR A 200 8.76 24.77 29.34
N VAL A 201 9.44 24.55 30.46
CA VAL A 201 8.89 23.93 31.65
C VAL A 201 9.08 24.88 32.81
N ASN A 202 7.98 25.28 33.43
CA ASN A 202 7.96 26.14 34.60
C ASN A 202 7.29 25.40 35.76
N THR A 203 7.63 25.76 36.99
CA THR A 203 6.88 25.33 38.18
C THR A 203 5.69 26.28 38.37
N LYS A 204 4.49 25.74 38.62
CA LYS A 204 3.35 26.56 39.01
C LYS A 204 3.68 27.20 40.37
N VAL A 205 3.63 28.52 40.44
CA VAL A 205 3.70 29.23 41.73
C VAL A 205 2.33 29.03 42.37
N GLN A 206 2.29 28.30 43.48
CA GLN A 206 1.08 28.11 44.29
C GLN A 206 0.74 29.38 45.06
#